data_AF-A0A2E8X6C8-F1
#
_entry.id   AF-A0A2E8X6C8-F1
#
_cell.length_a   1.000
_cell.length_b   1.000
_cell.length_c   1.000
_cell.angle_alpha   90.00
_cell.angle_beta   90.00
_cell.angle_gamma   90.00
#
_symmetry.space_group_name_H-M   'P 1'
#
loop_
_entity.id
_entity.type
_entity.pdbx_description
1 polymer ?
#
loop_
_entity_poly.entity_id
_entity_poly.type
_entity_poly.pdbx_seq_one_letter_code
_entity_poly.pdbx_strand_id
1 'polypeptide(L)' 'MTWNCKKRLRELNEEIRYYPGPIAGCDVQFEWLLEERIRLSNLLKESEIGLLALNSRCS' A
#
# COMPACT_ATOMS: atom_id res chain seq x y z
N MET A 1 -10.17 -1.16 -11.38
CA MET A 1 -9.03 -1.96 -10.87
C MET A 1 -8.62 -1.65 -9.42
N THR A 2 -8.93 -0.47 -8.85
CA THR A 2 -8.41 -0.01 -7.54
C THR A 2 -8.93 -0.78 -6.30
N TRP A 3 -10.09 -1.45 -6.40
CA TRP A 3 -10.69 -2.21 -5.30
C TRP A 3 -9.77 -3.34 -4.78
N ASN A 4 -9.06 -4.04 -5.67
CA ASN A 4 -8.12 -5.09 -5.29
C ASN A 4 -6.91 -4.54 -4.51
N CYS A 5 -6.43 -3.34 -4.87
CA CYS A 5 -5.32 -2.70 -4.15
C CYS A 5 -5.74 -2.28 -2.74
N LYS A 6 -6.96 -1.72 -2.57
CA LYS A 6 -7.50 -1.35 -1.24
C LYS A 6 -7.70 -2.58 -0.36
N LYS A 7 -8.23 -3.68 -0.92
CA LYS A 7 -8.41 -4.95 -0.20
C LYS A 7 -7.06 -5.54 0.24
N ARG A 8 -6.09 -5.65 -0.67
CA ARG A 8 -4.77 -6.21 -0.35
C ARG A 8 -4.00 -5.36 0.66
N LEU A 9 -4.10 -4.04 0.58
CA LEU A 9 -3.49 -3.15 1.56
C LEU A 9 -4.05 -3.37 2.98
N ARG A 10 -5.36 -3.63 3.09
CA ARG A 10 -5.98 -3.97 4.38
C ARG A 10 -5.44 -5.30 4.93
N GLU A 11 -5.32 -6.32 4.08
CA GLU A 11 -4.77 -7.62 4.47
C GLU A 11 -3.32 -7.50 4.95
N LEU A 12 -2.47 -6.78 4.21
CA LEU A 12 -1.08 -6.53 4.61
C LEU A 12 -0.98 -5.79 5.96
N ASN A 13 -1.84 -4.81 6.20
CA ASN A 13 -1.84 -4.10 7.48
C ASN A 13 -2.20 -5.02 8.66
N GLU A 14 -3.12 -5.97 8.46
CA GLU A 14 -3.44 -6.97 9.49
C GLU A 14 -2.29 -7.98 9.66
N GLU A 15 -1.68 -8.45 8.57
CA GLU A 15 -0.49 -9.32 8.62
C GLU A 15 0.65 -8.65 9.39
N ILE A 16 0.95 -7.39 9.11
CA ILE A 16 1.99 -6.60 9.82
C ILE A 16 1.63 -6.42 11.30
N ARG A 17 0.36 -6.15 11.62
CA ARG A 17 -0.11 -5.90 12.99
C ARG A 17 0.05 -7.12 13.90
N TYR A 18 -0.18 -8.31 13.35
CA TYR A 18 -0.06 -9.57 14.09
C TYR A 18 1.25 -10.32 13.79
N TYR A 19 2.18 -9.68 13.10
CA TYR A 19 3.46 -10.27 12.78
C TYR A 19 4.25 -10.51 14.09
N PRO A 20 4.82 -11.71 14.31
CA PRO A 20 5.67 -11.96 15.47
C PRO A 20 6.85 -10.98 15.48
N GLY A 21 7.30 -10.55 16.67
CA GLY A 21 8.33 -9.51 16.81
C GLY A 21 9.52 -9.73 15.85
N PRO A 22 9.69 -8.88 14.82
CA PRO A 22 10.67 -9.11 13.77
C PRO A 22 12.08 -8.88 14.29
N ILE A 23 13.03 -9.68 13.80
CA ILE A 23 14.45 -9.40 13.99
C ILE A 23 14.85 -8.38 12.93
N ALA A 24 14.97 -7.12 13.34
CA ALA A 24 15.29 -6.00 12.45
C ALA A 24 16.50 -6.31 11.56
N GLY A 25 16.34 -6.12 10.24
CA GLY A 25 17.40 -6.32 9.25
C GLY A 25 17.76 -7.78 8.92
N CYS A 26 17.10 -8.77 9.55
CA CYS A 26 17.27 -10.20 9.24
C CYS A 26 15.96 -10.84 8.74
N ASP A 27 14.82 -10.25 9.10
CA ASP A 27 13.50 -10.75 8.74
C ASP A 27 13.06 -10.25 7.35
N VAL A 28 13.57 -10.93 6.31
CA VAL A 28 13.29 -10.63 4.90
C VAL A 28 11.79 -10.63 4.61
N GLN A 29 11.01 -11.46 5.30
CA GLN A 29 9.57 -11.50 5.13
C GLN A 29 8.92 -10.23 5.67
N PHE A 30 9.34 -9.75 6.84
CA PHE A 30 8.80 -8.50 7.39
C PHE A 30 9.17 -7.29 6.52
N GLU A 31 10.40 -7.22 6.02
CA GLU A 31 10.83 -6.16 5.09
C GLU A 31 9.96 -6.16 3.82
N TRP A 32 9.72 -7.34 3.23
CA TRP A 32 8.85 -7.47 2.06
C TRP A 32 7.41 -6.97 2.33
N LEU A 33 6.85 -7.27 3.50
CA LEU A 33 5.52 -6.78 3.88
C LEU A 33 5.47 -5.24 3.93
N LEU A 34 6.52 -4.60 4.45
CA LEU A 34 6.62 -3.15 4.52
C LEU A 34 6.75 -2.51 3.13
N GLU A 35 7.60 -3.08 2.27
CA GLU A 35 7.80 -2.63 0.89
C GLU A 35 6.51 -2.73 0.07
N GLU A 36 5.80 -3.87 0.14
CA GLU A 36 4.56 -4.06 -0.61
C GLU A 36 3.44 -3.15 -0.11
N ARG A 37 3.36 -2.89 1.21
CA ARG A 37 2.44 -1.89 1.77
C ARG A 37 2.71 -0.49 1.20
N ILE A 38 3.99 -0.09 1.12
CA ILE A 38 4.39 1.21 0.54
C ILE A 38 3.99 1.28 -0.94
N ARG A 39 4.31 0.24 -1.71
CA ARG A 39 3.98 0.16 -3.14
C ARG A 39 2.48 0.32 -3.40
N LEU A 40 1.64 -0.45 -2.70
CA LEU A 40 0.19 -0.38 -2.87
C LEU A 40 -0.39 0.97 -2.42
N SER A 41 0.17 1.55 -1.35
CA SER A 41 -0.23 2.89 -0.89
C SER A 41 0.07 3.95 -1.95
N ASN A 42 1.22 3.86 -2.62
CA ASN A 42 1.59 4.78 -3.69
C ASN A 42 0.71 4.61 -4.93
N LEU A 43 0.45 3.38 -5.36
CA LEU A 43 -0.45 3.11 -6.49
C LEU A 43 -1.87 3.67 -6.27
N LEU A 44 -2.37 3.59 -5.03
CA LEU A 44 -3.66 4.17 -4.67
C LEU A 44 -3.62 5.70 -4.70
N LYS A 45 -2.58 6.32 -4.13
CA LYS A 45 -2.39 7.77 -4.17
C LYS A 45 -2.29 8.30 -5.60
N GLU A 46 -1.49 7.66 -6.45
CA GLU A 46 -1.33 8.04 -7.85
C GLU A 46 -2.65 7.91 -8.63
N SER A 47 -3.41 6.84 -8.37
CA SER A 47 -4.75 6.67 -8.96
C SER A 47 -5.73 7.76 -8.52
N GLU A 48 -5.67 8.20 -7.26
CA GLU A 48 -6.52 9.26 -6.72
C GLU A 48 -6.09 10.66 -7.19
N ILE A 49 -4.79 10.93 -7.29
CA ILE A 49 -4.24 12.18 -7.84
C ILE A 49 -4.54 12.30 -9.33
N GLY A 50 -4.41 11.22 -10.10
CA GLY A 50 -4.75 11.20 -11.53
C GLY A 50 -6.22 11.55 -11.79
N LEU A 51 -7.13 11.09 -10.93
CA LEU A 51 -8.55 11.47 -10.97
C LEU A 51 -8.77 12.96 -10.67
N LEU A 52 -8.07 13.52 -9.67
CA LEU A 52 -8.17 14.94 -9.33
C LEU A 52 -7.60 15.85 -10.44
N ALA A 53 -6.49 15.47 -11.05
CA ALA A 53 -5.82 16.23 -12.11
C ALA A 53 -6.55 16.21 -13.48
N LEU A 54 -7.48 15.28 -13.67
CA LEU A 54 -8.42 15.28 -14.80
C LEU A 54 -9.60 16.23 -14.53
N ASN A 55 -10.11 16.24 -13.28
CA ASN A 55 -11.23 17.09 -12.90
C ASN A 55 -10.86 18.59 -12.79
N SER A 56 -9.59 18.94 -12.64
CA SER A 56 -9.13 20.34 -12.54
C SER A 56 -8.77 21.00 -13.87
N ARG A 57 -8.87 20.30 -15.01
CA ARG A 57 -8.58 20.84 -16.36
C ARG A 57 -9.82 21.30 -17.13
N CYS A 58 -10.99 21.22 -16.51
CA CYS A 58 -12.23 21.81 -17.02
C CYS A 58 -12.64 22.96 -16.10
N SER A 59 -12.01 24.13 -16.25
CA SER A 59 -12.50 25.44 -15.80
C SER A 59 -11.80 26.53 -16.59
#